data_AF-A0A316TY34-F1
#
_entry.id   AF-A0A316TY34-F1
#
_cell.length_a   1.000
_cell.length_b   1.000
_cell.length_c   1.000
_cell.angle_alpha   90.00
_cell.angle_beta   90.00
_cell.angle_gamma   90.00
#
_symmetry.space_group_name_H-M   'P 1'
#
loop_
_entity.id
_entity.type
_entity.pdbx_description
1 polymer ?
#
loop_
_entity_poly.entity_id
_entity_poly.type
_entity_poly.pdbx_seq_one_letter_code
_entity_poly.pdbx_strand_id
1 'polypeptide(L)'
;AAKEAGSQLSGYADKLREMAGPMGKKVQGMLGGYADPLIYNARFVGAVLKQVYIAESLAPPKSLNALTSSYKTLYSRVIDANYFPSLIKSGEWKKVGVYAVEAYGIFTIGEMLGRRSLVGYKLEKHGNAHH
;
A
#
# COMPACT_ATOMS: atom_id res chain seq x y z
N ALA A 1 18.58 25.76 -0.51
CA ALA A 1 18.70 24.32 -0.83
C ALA A 1 19.19 23.44 0.34
N ALA A 2 20.50 23.31 0.64
CA ALA A 2 20.97 22.37 1.69
C ALA A 2 20.55 22.76 3.14
N LYS A 3 20.48 24.06 3.44
CA LYS A 3 20.02 24.57 4.76
C LYS A 3 18.51 24.40 4.99
N GLU A 4 17.69 24.40 3.94
CA GLU A 4 16.22 24.20 4.03
C GLU A 4 15.86 22.72 4.18
N ALA A 5 16.60 21.83 3.52
CA ALA A 5 16.43 20.38 3.70
C ALA A 5 16.78 19.95 5.14
N GLY A 6 17.82 20.56 5.73
CA GLY A 6 18.22 20.31 7.12
C GLY A 6 17.19 20.80 8.16
N SER A 7 16.59 21.97 7.95
CA SER A 7 15.58 22.53 8.87
C SER A 7 14.21 21.83 8.78
N GLN A 8 13.84 21.34 7.60
CA GLN A 8 12.63 20.51 7.44
C GLN A 8 12.82 19.10 8.01
N LEU A 9 14.02 18.51 7.87
CA LEU A 9 14.35 17.25 8.52
C LEU A 9 14.37 17.36 10.05
N SER A 10 14.94 18.43 10.60
CA SER A 10 14.97 18.65 12.04
C SER A 10 13.57 18.85 12.60
N GLY A 11 12.72 19.64 11.94
CA GLY A 11 11.33 19.81 12.35
C GLY A 11 10.50 18.52 12.29
N TYR A 12 10.79 17.63 11.33
CA TYR A 12 10.16 16.30 11.27
C TYR A 12 10.70 15.36 12.34
N ALA A 13 12.00 15.39 12.61
CA ALA A 13 12.64 14.62 13.67
C ALA A 13 12.14 15.05 15.06
N ASP A 14 11.96 16.35 15.29
CA ASP A 14 11.47 16.90 16.56
C ASP A 14 10.01 16.54 16.80
N LYS A 15 9.15 16.64 15.77
CA LYS A 15 7.76 16.16 15.84
C LYS A 15 7.67 14.65 16.05
N LEU A 16 8.53 13.87 15.39
CA LEU A 16 8.62 12.44 15.63
C LEU A 16 9.06 12.15 17.07
N ARG A 17 10.00 12.91 17.62
CA ARG A 17 10.48 12.76 19.01
C ARG A 17 9.38 13.12 20.02
N GLU A 18 8.65 14.20 19.75
CA GLU A 18 7.54 14.69 20.56
C GLU A 18 6.35 13.73 20.54
N MET A 19 6.02 13.11 19.40
CA MET A 19 4.96 12.10 19.32
C MET A 19 5.40 10.72 19.84
N ALA A 20 6.65 10.32 19.61
CA ALA A 20 7.18 9.03 20.04
C ALA A 20 7.41 8.95 21.54
N GLY A 21 7.73 10.07 22.22
CA GLY A 21 7.97 10.09 23.67
C GLY A 21 6.74 9.65 24.50
N PRO A 22 5.56 10.29 24.35
CA PRO A 22 4.35 9.96 25.10
C PRO A 22 3.71 8.64 24.65
N MET A 23 3.69 8.36 23.34
CA MET A 23 3.10 7.13 22.79
C MET A 23 3.98 5.92 23.06
N GLY A 24 5.30 6.06 22.94
CA GLY A 24 6.26 5.00 23.25
C GLY A 24 6.19 4.57 24.71
N LYS A 25 6.12 5.53 25.64
CA LYS A 25 5.95 5.24 27.07
C LYS A 25 4.63 4.53 27.40
N LYS A 26 3.53 4.88 26.72
CA LYS A 26 2.22 4.20 26.89
C LYS A 26 2.23 2.77 26.36
N VAL A 27 2.78 2.55 25.16
CA VAL A 27 2.89 1.22 24.56
C VAL A 27 3.84 0.32 25.37
N GLN A 28 4.98 0.86 25.81
CA GLN A 28 5.91 0.16 26.68
C GLN A 28 5.31 -0.15 28.06
N GLY A 29 4.50 0.77 28.61
CA GLY A 29 3.74 0.53 29.84
C GLY A 29 2.65 -0.53 29.71
N MET A 30 1.99 -0.64 28.56
CA MET A 30 0.96 -1.67 28.30
C MET A 30 1.54 -3.05 27.96
N LEU A 31 2.69 -3.10 27.30
CA LEU A 31 3.33 -4.35 26.87
C LEU A 31 4.38 -4.87 27.88
N GLY A 32 4.79 -4.05 28.85
CA GLY A 32 5.76 -4.41 29.89
C GLY A 32 7.07 -4.94 29.31
N GLY A 33 7.67 -5.95 29.94
CA GLY A 33 8.93 -6.57 29.49
C GLY A 33 8.88 -7.28 28.13
N TYR A 34 7.69 -7.44 27.53
CA TYR A 34 7.53 -8.03 26.18
C TYR A 34 7.60 -6.97 25.05
N ALA A 35 7.63 -5.68 25.38
CA ALA A 35 7.74 -4.62 24.39
C ALA A 35 9.03 -4.75 23.56
N ASP A 36 10.16 -5.04 24.22
CA ASP A 36 11.48 -5.10 23.58
C ASP A 36 11.59 -6.18 22.48
N PRO A 37 11.22 -7.47 22.72
CA PRO A 37 11.27 -8.49 21.67
C PRO A 37 10.27 -8.22 20.54
N LEU A 38 9.08 -7.68 20.84
CA LEU A 38 8.09 -7.34 19.81
C LEU A 38 8.56 -6.20 18.91
N ILE A 39 9.11 -5.14 19.49
CA ILE A 39 9.65 -3.99 18.75
C ILE A 39 10.84 -4.44 17.89
N TYR A 40 11.72 -5.27 18.44
CA TYR A 40 12.85 -5.81 17.68
C TYR A 40 12.38 -6.63 16.47
N ASN A 41 11.47 -7.58 16.68
CA ASN A 41 10.92 -8.41 15.60
C ASN A 41 10.17 -7.58 14.55
N ALA A 42 9.39 -6.59 14.99
CA ALA A 42 8.69 -5.68 14.07
C ALA A 42 9.67 -4.87 13.21
N ARG A 43 10.80 -4.40 13.77
CA ARG A 43 11.85 -3.70 13.00
C ARG A 43 12.49 -4.61 11.96
N PHE A 44 12.82 -5.84 12.35
CA PHE A 44 13.37 -6.82 11.42
C PHE A 44 12.40 -7.12 10.27
N VAL A 45 11.15 -7.46 10.59
CA VAL A 45 10.10 -7.72 9.59
C VAL A 45 9.92 -6.51 8.68
N GLY A 46 9.88 -5.29 9.24
CA GLY A 46 9.80 -4.06 8.46
C GLY A 46 10.97 -3.88 7.48
N ALA A 47 12.19 -4.23 7.87
CA ALA A 47 13.35 -4.19 6.98
C ALA A 47 13.23 -5.21 5.83
N VAL A 48 12.78 -6.43 6.11
CA VAL A 48 12.53 -7.46 5.09
C VAL A 48 11.42 -7.01 4.12
N LEU A 49 10.31 -6.49 4.64
CA LEU A 49 9.22 -5.97 3.81
C LEU A 49 9.68 -4.82 2.91
N LYS A 50 10.58 -3.94 3.40
CA LYS A 50 11.16 -2.86 2.59
C LYS A 50 12.00 -3.40 1.43
N GLN A 51 12.75 -4.48 1.64
CA GLN A 51 13.52 -5.12 0.57
C GLN A 51 12.59 -5.70 -0.49
N VAL A 52 11.55 -6.43 -0.06
CA VAL A 52 10.53 -6.98 -0.96
C VAL A 52 9.84 -5.86 -1.75
N TYR A 53 9.47 -4.76 -1.10
CA TYR A 53 8.84 -3.61 -1.76
C TYR A 53 9.68 -3.04 -2.91
N ILE A 54 11.00 -2.96 -2.72
CA ILE A 54 11.92 -2.46 -3.75
C ILE A 54 12.15 -3.53 -4.83
N ALA A 55 12.38 -4.77 -4.44
CA ALA A 55 12.67 -5.87 -5.35
C ALA A 55 11.48 -6.18 -6.29
N GLU A 56 10.28 -6.19 -5.73
CA GLU A 56 9.02 -6.48 -6.46
C GLU A 56 8.45 -5.25 -7.17
N SER A 57 9.17 -4.12 -7.18
CA SER A 57 8.73 -2.88 -7.82
C SER A 57 7.29 -2.46 -7.42
N LEU A 58 6.93 -2.67 -6.15
CA LEU A 58 5.61 -2.29 -5.62
C LEU A 58 5.43 -0.76 -5.54
N ALA A 59 6.52 -0.02 -5.68
CA ALA A 59 6.49 1.42 -5.80
C ALA A 59 5.88 1.85 -7.15
N PRO A 60 5.08 2.93 -7.16
CA PRO A 60 4.63 3.52 -8.41
C PRO A 60 5.81 3.82 -9.35
N PRO A 61 5.67 3.58 -10.66
CA PRO A 61 6.73 3.87 -11.62
C PRO A 61 7.07 5.37 -11.57
N LYS A 62 8.35 5.69 -11.42
CA LYS A 62 8.82 7.07 -11.26
C LYS A 62 8.85 7.88 -12.56
N SER A 63 8.70 7.22 -13.71
CA SER A 63 8.78 7.86 -15.03
C SER A 63 7.44 7.79 -15.77
N LEU A 64 7.05 8.91 -16.38
CA LEU A 64 5.85 8.97 -17.23
C LEU A 64 5.98 8.10 -18.49
N ASN A 65 7.22 7.90 -18.96
CA ASN A 65 7.50 7.02 -20.08
C ASN A 65 7.12 5.57 -19.78
N ALA A 66 7.39 5.07 -18.56
CA ALA A 66 7.02 3.71 -18.17
C ALA A 66 5.50 3.50 -18.15
N LEU A 67 4.74 4.52 -17.74
CA LEU A 67 3.28 4.49 -17.77
C LEU A 67 2.76 4.49 -19.22
N THR A 68 3.31 5.38 -20.04
CA THR A 68 2.85 5.57 -21.43
C THR A 68 3.19 4.36 -22.29
N SER A 69 4.37 3.77 -22.13
CA SER A 69 4.76 2.57 -22.86
C SER A 69 3.89 1.38 -22.48
N SER A 70 3.67 1.14 -21.17
CA SER A 70 2.83 0.04 -20.68
C SER A 70 1.40 0.16 -21.21
N TYR A 71 0.83 1.36 -21.19
CA TYR A 71 -0.50 1.62 -21.75
C TYR A 71 -0.56 1.33 -23.25
N LYS A 72 0.41 1.83 -24.03
CA LYS A 72 0.50 1.57 -25.48
C LYS A 72 0.59 0.07 -25.78
N THR A 73 1.40 -0.66 -25.02
CA THR A 73 1.55 -2.12 -25.17
C THR A 73 0.27 -2.87 -24.84
N LEU A 74 -0.44 -2.49 -23.78
CA LEU A 74 -1.74 -3.09 -23.44
C LEU A 74 -2.77 -2.81 -24.54
N TYR A 75 -2.86 -1.55 -24.96
CA TYR A 75 -3.79 -1.15 -26.02
C TYR A 75 -3.53 -1.90 -27.32
N SER A 76 -2.27 -1.98 -27.77
CA SER A 76 -1.90 -2.70 -29.00
C SER A 76 -2.23 -4.20 -28.93
N ARG A 77 -2.09 -4.82 -27.75
CA ARG A 77 -2.44 -6.24 -27.56
C ARG A 77 -3.95 -6.47 -27.56
N VAL A 78 -4.72 -5.57 -26.94
CA VAL A 78 -6.18 -5.71 -26.86
C VAL A 78 -6.85 -5.54 -28.23
N ILE A 79 -6.34 -4.63 -29.07
CA ILE A 79 -6.89 -4.42 -30.42
C ILE A 79 -6.43 -5.48 -31.44
N ASP A 80 -5.41 -6.29 -31.11
CA ASP A 80 -4.97 -7.39 -31.95
C ASP A 80 -5.92 -8.58 -31.80
N ALA A 81 -6.60 -8.92 -32.90
CA ALA A 81 -7.56 -10.03 -32.95
C ALA A 81 -6.95 -11.39 -32.58
N ASN A 82 -5.64 -11.57 -32.74
CA ASN A 82 -4.96 -12.83 -32.43
C ASN A 82 -4.52 -12.95 -30.98
N TYR A 83 -4.59 -11.87 -30.18
CA TYR A 83 -4.12 -11.88 -28.80
C TYR A 83 -4.94 -12.84 -27.91
N PHE A 84 -6.27 -12.77 -27.94
CA PHE A 84 -7.09 -13.64 -27.10
C PHE A 84 -7.04 -15.12 -27.50
N PRO A 85 -7.13 -15.49 -28.80
CA PRO A 85 -6.93 -16.88 -29.21
C PRO A 85 -5.54 -17.43 -28.86
N SER A 86 -4.50 -16.61 -29.00
CA SER A 86 -3.14 -17.04 -28.63
C SER A 86 -2.99 -17.26 -27.12
N LEU A 87 -3.56 -16.40 -26.27
CA LEU A 87 -3.58 -16.59 -24.81
C LEU A 87 -4.25 -17.89 -24.37
N ILE A 88 -5.34 -18.27 -25.05
CA ILE A 88 -6.05 -19.53 -24.77
C ILE A 88 -5.18 -20.71 -25.18
N LYS A 89 -4.64 -20.69 -26.41
CA LYS A 89 -3.79 -21.76 -26.94
C LYS A 89 -2.49 -21.94 -26.16
N SER A 90 -1.87 -20.86 -25.70
CA SER A 90 -0.62 -20.90 -24.91
C SER A 90 -0.86 -21.25 -23.44
N GLY A 91 -2.09 -21.15 -22.95
CA GLY A 91 -2.43 -21.31 -21.54
C GLY A 91 -2.07 -20.10 -20.66
N GLU A 92 -1.56 -19.01 -21.24
CA GLU A 92 -1.19 -17.79 -20.52
C GLU A 92 -2.39 -17.05 -19.93
N TRP A 93 -3.61 -17.35 -20.40
CA TRP A 93 -4.85 -16.84 -19.80
C TRP A 93 -4.93 -17.08 -18.29
N LYS A 94 -4.28 -18.14 -17.77
CA LYS A 94 -4.21 -18.41 -16.32
C LYS A 94 -3.46 -17.32 -15.57
N LYS A 95 -2.32 -16.87 -16.12
CA LYS A 95 -1.52 -15.77 -15.53
C LYS A 95 -2.30 -14.46 -15.58
N VAL A 96 -2.94 -14.18 -16.72
CA VAL A 96 -3.80 -13.00 -16.88
C VAL A 96 -4.96 -13.04 -15.85
N GLY A 97 -5.55 -14.21 -15.62
CA GLY A 97 -6.59 -14.40 -14.61
C GLY A 97 -6.10 -14.14 -13.18
N VAL A 98 -4.92 -14.63 -12.81
CA VAL A 98 -4.30 -14.33 -11.51
C VAL A 98 -4.07 -12.82 -11.37
N TYR A 99 -3.49 -12.17 -12.37
CA TYR A 99 -3.28 -10.72 -12.36
C TYR A 99 -4.58 -9.92 -12.29
N ALA A 100 -5.68 -10.41 -12.89
CA ALA A 100 -6.99 -9.77 -12.76
C ALA A 100 -7.51 -9.83 -11.32
N VAL A 101 -7.34 -10.96 -10.63
CA VAL A 101 -7.71 -11.12 -9.22
C VAL A 101 -6.85 -10.23 -8.33
N GLU A 102 -5.54 -10.17 -8.58
CA GLU A 102 -4.63 -9.27 -7.85
C GLU A 102 -5.01 -7.79 -8.04
N ALA A 103 -5.29 -7.37 -9.27
CA ALA A 103 -5.73 -6.01 -9.56
C ALA A 103 -7.06 -5.67 -8.85
N TYR A 104 -8.01 -6.61 -8.81
CA TYR A 104 -9.26 -6.44 -8.06
C TYR A 104 -9.02 -6.33 -6.54
N GLY A 105 -8.08 -7.09 -6.01
CA GLY A 105 -7.64 -6.99 -4.61
C GLY A 105 -7.04 -5.61 -4.28
N ILE A 106 -6.15 -5.11 -5.13
CA ILE A 106 -5.55 -3.77 -4.95
C ILE A 106 -6.62 -2.68 -5.03
N PHE A 107 -7.57 -2.80 -5.98
CA PHE A 107 -8.69 -1.87 -6.12
C PHE A 107 -9.55 -1.80 -4.84
N THR A 108 -9.94 -2.95 -4.29
CA THR A 108 -10.74 -3.02 -3.05
C THR A 108 -9.99 -2.50 -1.83
N ILE A 109 -8.66 -2.71 -1.75
CA ILE A 109 -7.81 -2.05 -0.73
C ILE A 109 -7.85 -0.53 -0.89
N GLY A 110 -7.77 -0.03 -2.13
CA GLY A 110 -7.93 1.39 -2.44
C GLY A 110 -9.27 1.95 -1.96
N GLU A 111 -10.36 1.21 -2.19
CA GLU A 111 -11.69 1.59 -1.69
C GLU A 111 -11.74 1.61 -0.15
N MET A 112 -11.16 0.61 0.53
CA MET A 112 -11.06 0.58 2.00
C MET A 112 -10.32 1.79 2.56
N LEU A 113 -9.22 2.19 1.92
CA LEU A 113 -8.46 3.38 2.29
C LEU A 113 -9.24 4.67 2.00
N GLY A 114 -9.85 4.78 0.81
CA GLY A 114 -10.64 5.95 0.41
C GLY A 114 -11.85 6.21 1.31
N ARG A 115 -12.54 5.14 1.72
CA ARG A 115 -13.69 5.21 2.65
C ARG A 115 -13.30 5.21 4.13
N ARG A 116 -12.02 4.92 4.45
CA ARG A 116 -11.49 4.79 5.81
C ARG A 116 -12.30 3.79 6.68
N SER A 117 -12.76 2.69 6.08
CA SER A 117 -13.52 1.62 6.73
C SER A 117 -13.10 0.26 6.18
N LEU A 118 -12.80 -0.68 7.07
CA LEU A 118 -12.37 -2.03 6.72
C LEU A 118 -13.55 -2.96 6.41
N VAL A 119 -14.71 -2.73 7.03
CA VAL A 119 -15.90 -3.59 6.87
C VAL A 119 -17.14 -2.72 6.81
N GLY A 120 -17.98 -2.94 5.79
CA GLY A 120 -19.31 -2.34 5.68
C GLY A 120 -19.32 -0.82 5.53
N TYR A 121 -20.47 -0.29 5.11
CA TYR A 121 -20.72 1.15 5.11
C TYR A 121 -21.05 1.58 6.54
N LYS A 122 -20.44 2.68 6.99
CA LYS A 122 -20.92 3.36 8.18
C LYS A 122 -22.28 3.94 7.81
N LEU A 123 -23.33 3.19 8.09
CA LEU A 123 -24.67 3.72 8.09
C LEU A 123 -24.72 4.66 9.29
N GLU A 124 -24.89 5.95 9.06
CA GLU A 124 -25.29 6.83 10.14
C GLU A 124 -26.65 6.31 10.62
N LYS A 125 -26.73 5.89 11.89
CA LYS A 125 -28.01 5.66 12.54
C LYS A 125 -28.72 7.02 12.63
N HIS A 126 -29.48 7.38 11.62
CA HIS A 126 -30.54 8.37 11.78
C HIS A 126 -31.67 7.67 12.57
N GLY A 127 -31.52 7.68 13.89
CA GLY A 127 -32.38 6.95 14.82
C GLY A 127 -32.59 7.73 16.10
N ASN A 128 -33.07 8.97 15.96
CA ASN A 128 -33.84 9.68 16.98
C ASN A 128 -35.09 10.24 16.28
N ALA A 129 -35.98 9.34 15.89
CA ALA A 129 -37.35 9.65 15.52
C ALA A 129 -38.23 8.58 16.17
N HIS A 130 -38.96 8.99 17.20
CA HIS A 130 -40.06 8.29 17.88
C HIS A 130 -39.70 7.02 18.65
N HIS A 131 -39.58 7.14 19.98
CA HIS A 131 -40.60 6.78 20.98
C HIS A 131 -40.16 7.23 22.38
#